data_AF-A0A9R0VDH1-F1
#
_entry.id   AF-A0A9R0VDH1-F1
#
_cell.length_a   1.000
_cell.length_b   1.000
_cell.length_c   1.000
_cell.angle_alpha   90.00
_cell.angle_beta   90.00
_cell.angle_gamma   90.00
#
_symmetry.space_group_name_H-M   'P 1'
#
loop_
_entity.id
_entity.type
_entity.pdbx_description
1 polymer ?
#
loop_
_entity_poly.entity_id
_entity_poly.type
_entity_poly.pdbx_seq_one_letter_code
_entity_poly.pdbx_strand_id
1 'polypeptide(L)'
;MAQVVRIVSSLADVDAALQDLGITEVNQANQVRFQLDERAPLQDAAEIGVRTRPGRHGFILVNPELLECKSKTKRALERSFNIMINEALERIDQEMLGVDASISELKVLVLKNDNQMPHNGPPLVERNRGVQHVIYPHPPFPEDPSFEHGTPRERVPYQPAYGTQQERDEAAARDRRAQRALWHAKLCILEARQSILKDKRSEMMSKMRVEFNRIMEEPSDLGAGYAAYEFPPLA
;
A
#
# COMPACT_ATOMS: atom_id res chain seq x y z
N MET A 1 25.74 -54.98 3.72
CA MET A 1 25.80 -53.94 4.77
C MET A 1 24.56 -53.07 4.62
N ALA A 2 23.84 -52.76 5.69
CA ALA A 2 22.67 -51.88 5.62
C ALA A 2 23.13 -50.47 5.24
N GLN A 3 22.52 -49.87 4.22
CA GLN A 3 22.80 -48.48 3.85
C GLN A 3 22.30 -47.55 4.97
N VAL A 4 23.15 -46.63 5.42
CA VAL A 4 22.81 -45.65 6.45
C VAL A 4 21.90 -44.60 5.82
N VAL A 5 20.71 -44.40 6.40
CA VAL A 5 19.78 -43.32 6.03
C VAL A 5 19.89 -42.21 7.07
N ARG A 6 20.11 -40.96 6.61
CA ARG A 6 20.16 -39.76 7.45
C ARG A 6 18.99 -38.84 7.11
N ILE A 7 18.28 -38.35 8.11
CA ILE A 7 17.24 -37.33 7.93
C ILE A 7 17.94 -35.97 7.82
N VAL A 8 17.54 -35.17 6.84
CA VAL A 8 18.12 -33.84 6.57
C VAL A 8 17.01 -32.85 6.28
N SER A 9 17.16 -31.64 6.80
CA SER A 9 16.27 -30.51 6.51
C SER A 9 16.93 -29.47 5.60
N SER A 10 18.27 -29.43 5.57
CA SER A 10 19.06 -28.46 4.81
C SER A 10 20.28 -29.09 4.13
N LEU A 11 20.95 -28.32 3.25
CA LEU A 11 22.25 -28.71 2.72
C LEU A 11 23.35 -28.77 3.79
N ALA A 12 23.25 -27.96 4.84
CA ALA A 12 24.19 -28.00 5.95
C ALA A 12 24.11 -29.34 6.71
N ASP A 13 22.90 -29.90 6.87
CA ASP A 13 22.73 -31.23 7.48
C ASP A 13 23.34 -32.33 6.62
N VAL A 14 23.22 -32.21 5.29
CA VAL A 14 23.86 -33.13 4.33
C VAL A 14 25.38 -33.06 4.46
N ASP A 15 25.94 -31.86 4.47
CA ASP A 15 27.39 -31.67 4.58
C ASP A 15 27.94 -32.16 5.93
N ALA A 16 27.23 -31.90 7.03
CA ALA A 16 27.56 -32.41 8.36
C ALA A 16 27.54 -33.95 8.40
N ALA A 17 26.49 -34.57 7.85
CA ALA A 17 26.38 -36.02 7.80
C ALA A 17 27.48 -36.69 6.95
N LEU A 18 27.91 -36.05 5.86
CA LEU A 18 29.04 -36.53 5.04
C LEU A 18 30.36 -36.43 5.80
N GLN A 19 30.58 -35.33 6.51
CA GLN A 19 31.78 -35.13 7.36
C GLN A 19 31.85 -36.16 8.49
N ASP A 20 30.74 -36.39 9.20
CA ASP A 20 30.64 -37.36 10.31
C ASP A 20 30.97 -38.79 9.87
N LEU A 21 30.64 -39.14 8.62
CA LEU A 21 30.92 -40.45 8.04
C LEU A 21 32.30 -40.54 7.37
N GLY A 22 33.08 -39.45 7.38
CA GLY A 22 34.38 -39.38 6.70
C GLY A 22 34.29 -39.51 5.18
N ILE A 23 33.13 -39.21 4.59
CA ILE A 23 32.87 -39.33 3.15
C ILE A 23 33.39 -38.07 2.46
N THR A 24 34.58 -38.17 1.87
CA THR A 24 35.23 -37.05 1.17
C THR A 24 35.35 -37.27 -0.35
N GLU A 25 35.10 -38.50 -0.81
CA GLU A 25 35.24 -38.89 -2.22
C GLU A 25 33.90 -39.29 -2.88
N VAL A 26 33.77 -39.00 -4.18
CA VAL A 26 32.53 -39.18 -4.98
C VAL A 26 32.09 -40.65 -5.08
N ASN A 27 33.04 -41.57 -5.15
CA ASN A 27 32.85 -43.02 -5.15
C ASN A 27 32.23 -43.55 -3.84
N GLN A 28 32.27 -42.78 -2.75
CA GLN A 28 31.70 -43.13 -1.44
C GLN A 28 30.31 -42.53 -1.22
N ALA A 29 29.82 -41.64 -2.10
CA ALA A 29 28.53 -40.96 -1.96
C ALA A 29 27.32 -41.94 -1.91
N ASN A 30 27.45 -43.14 -2.48
CA ASN A 30 26.41 -44.18 -2.46
C ASN A 30 26.33 -44.96 -1.13
N GLN A 31 27.24 -44.69 -0.19
CA GLN A 31 27.30 -45.35 1.12
C GLN A 31 26.28 -44.77 2.10
N VAL A 32 25.83 -43.53 1.86
CA VAL A 32 24.81 -42.85 2.64
C VAL A 32 23.63 -42.50 1.74
N ARG A 33 22.42 -42.57 2.29
CA ARG A 33 21.21 -42.07 1.66
C ARG A 33 20.58 -41.02 2.56
N PHE A 34 19.87 -40.08 1.96
CA PHE A 34 19.25 -38.99 2.68
C PHE A 34 17.73 -39.07 2.57
N GLN A 35 17.06 -38.81 3.67
CA GLN A 35 15.61 -38.62 3.72
C GLN A 35 15.35 -37.16 4.02
N LEU A 36 14.61 -36.49 3.15
CA LEU A 36 14.16 -35.13 3.41
C LEU A 36 13.16 -35.14 4.57
N ASP A 37 13.36 -34.27 5.55
CA ASP A 37 12.43 -34.08 6.66
C ASP A 37 11.12 -33.45 6.14
N GLU A 38 9.99 -33.93 6.67
CA GLU A 38 8.66 -33.39 6.36
C GLU A 38 8.54 -31.90 6.74
N ARG A 39 9.26 -31.50 7.80
CA ARG A 39 9.31 -30.13 8.30
C ARG A 39 10.42 -29.28 7.69
N ALA A 40 11.18 -29.81 6.72
CA ALA A 40 12.21 -29.03 6.04
C ALA A 40 11.62 -27.74 5.44
N PRO A 41 12.24 -26.56 5.65
CA PRO A 41 11.81 -25.33 5.02
C PRO A 41 11.68 -25.46 3.51
N LEU A 42 10.75 -24.72 2.91
CA LEU A 42 10.54 -24.76 1.46
C LEU A 42 11.77 -24.27 0.70
N GLN A 43 12.48 -23.28 1.25
CA GLN A 43 13.71 -22.74 0.70
C GLN A 43 14.83 -23.79 0.74
N ASP A 44 15.08 -24.41 1.89
CA ASP A 44 16.10 -25.45 2.04
C ASP A 44 15.81 -26.70 1.20
N ALA A 45 14.55 -27.12 1.13
CA ALA A 45 14.13 -28.22 0.24
C ALA A 45 14.43 -27.88 -1.23
N ALA A 46 14.19 -26.65 -1.68
CA ALA A 46 14.53 -26.24 -3.04
C ALA A 46 16.04 -26.30 -3.31
N GLU A 47 16.87 -25.91 -2.34
CA GLU A 47 18.33 -25.96 -2.44
C GLU A 47 18.85 -27.40 -2.47
N ILE A 48 18.28 -28.28 -1.63
CA ILE A 48 18.49 -29.74 -1.70
C ILE A 48 18.17 -30.24 -3.12
N GLY A 49 17.06 -29.81 -3.70
CA GLY A 49 16.66 -30.15 -5.08
C GLY A 49 17.65 -29.73 -6.17
N VAL A 50 18.43 -28.66 -5.96
CA VAL A 50 19.48 -28.26 -6.91
C VAL A 50 20.64 -29.25 -6.88
N ARG A 51 20.96 -29.79 -5.69
CA ARG A 51 22.12 -30.66 -5.46
C ARG A 51 21.82 -32.15 -5.66
N THR A 52 20.57 -32.56 -5.77
CA THR A 52 20.16 -33.97 -6.03
C THR A 52 20.26 -34.40 -7.49
N ARG A 53 20.71 -33.53 -8.41
CA ARG A 53 20.88 -33.90 -9.83
C ARG A 53 21.96 -34.98 -10.01
N PRO A 54 21.75 -36.00 -10.88
CA PRO A 54 22.77 -37.01 -11.18
C PRO A 54 24.07 -36.37 -11.68
N GLY A 55 25.21 -36.64 -11.03
CA GLY A 55 26.50 -36.07 -11.41
C GLY A 55 27.51 -36.00 -10.27
N ARG A 56 28.66 -35.35 -10.51
CA ARG A 56 29.87 -35.35 -9.64
C ARG A 56 29.68 -34.92 -8.18
N HIS A 57 28.53 -34.34 -7.80
CA HIS A 57 28.27 -33.79 -6.46
C HIS A 57 26.86 -34.11 -5.91
N GLY A 58 26.15 -35.06 -6.54
CA GLY A 58 24.79 -35.41 -6.15
C GLY A 58 24.72 -36.52 -5.10
N PHE A 59 23.70 -36.46 -4.25
CA PHE A 59 23.40 -37.50 -3.25
C PHE A 59 22.03 -38.15 -3.53
N ILE A 60 21.84 -39.35 -3.00
CA ILE A 60 20.60 -40.12 -3.20
C ILE A 60 19.59 -39.72 -2.13
N LEU A 61 18.44 -39.22 -2.58
CA LEU A 61 17.28 -38.96 -1.75
C LEU A 61 16.34 -40.18 -1.76
N VAL A 62 15.85 -40.62 -0.61
CA VAL A 62 14.99 -41.82 -0.50
C VAL A 62 13.50 -41.52 -0.71
N ASN A 63 13.09 -40.27 -0.52
CA ASN A 63 11.73 -39.76 -0.68
C ASN A 63 11.67 -38.60 -1.68
N PRO A 64 12.10 -38.80 -2.95
CA PRO A 64 12.13 -37.74 -3.97
C PRO A 64 10.74 -37.13 -4.27
N GLU A 65 9.67 -37.87 -4.00
CA GLU A 65 8.29 -37.39 -4.11
C GLU A 65 7.99 -36.23 -3.15
N LEU A 66 8.51 -36.26 -1.92
CA LEU A 66 8.33 -35.15 -0.96
C LEU A 66 9.03 -33.89 -1.45
N LEU A 67 10.23 -34.04 -2.04
CA LEU A 67 10.98 -32.94 -2.63
C LEU A 67 10.21 -32.31 -3.81
N GLU A 68 9.57 -33.13 -4.65
CA GLU A 68 8.72 -32.63 -5.74
C GLU A 68 7.50 -31.89 -5.19
N CYS A 69 6.84 -32.41 -4.16
CA CYS A 69 5.71 -31.77 -3.50
C CYS A 69 6.09 -30.41 -2.89
N LYS A 70 7.17 -30.33 -2.10
CA LYS A 70 7.70 -29.06 -1.57
C LYS A 70 8.05 -28.07 -2.68
N SER A 71 8.66 -28.54 -3.77
CA SER A 71 8.97 -27.71 -4.94
C SER A 71 7.72 -27.19 -5.67
N LYS A 72 6.63 -27.97 -5.72
CA LYS A 72 5.33 -27.52 -6.26
C LYS A 72 4.69 -26.49 -5.33
N THR A 73 4.69 -26.75 -4.02
CA THR A 73 4.13 -25.84 -3.01
C THR A 73 4.84 -24.50 -2.99
N LYS A 74 6.18 -24.47 -3.00
CA LYS A 74 6.97 -23.24 -3.10
C LYS A 74 6.54 -22.38 -4.30
N ARG A 75 6.50 -22.99 -5.50
CA ARG A 75 6.08 -22.29 -6.73
C ARG A 75 4.64 -21.81 -6.68
N ALA A 76 3.74 -22.58 -6.08
CA ALA A 76 2.33 -22.20 -5.95
C ALA A 76 2.17 -21.00 -5.01
N LEU A 77 2.83 -21.02 -3.86
CA LEU A 77 2.83 -19.91 -2.89
C LEU A 77 3.48 -18.65 -3.47
N GLU A 78 4.64 -18.77 -4.13
CA GLU A 78 5.28 -17.64 -4.81
C GLU A 78 4.36 -17.01 -5.86
N ARG A 79 3.70 -17.84 -6.67
CA ARG A 79 2.76 -17.35 -7.67
C ARG A 79 1.59 -16.62 -7.01
N SER A 80 0.93 -17.26 -6.05
CA SER A 80 -0.26 -16.70 -5.41
C SER A 80 0.05 -15.41 -4.64
N PHE A 81 1.16 -15.40 -3.89
CA PHE A 81 1.63 -14.21 -3.20
C PHE A 81 1.93 -13.06 -4.16
N ASN A 82 2.66 -13.34 -5.24
CA ASN A 82 3.00 -12.31 -6.23
C ASN A 82 1.76 -11.75 -6.93
N ILE A 83 0.77 -12.58 -7.25
CA ILE A 83 -0.51 -12.10 -7.81
C ILE A 83 -1.19 -11.17 -6.82
N MET A 84 -1.42 -11.64 -5.59
CA MET A 84 -2.10 -10.87 -4.54
C MET A 84 -1.41 -9.51 -4.28
N ILE A 85 -0.08 -9.50 -4.10
CA ILE A 85 0.64 -8.26 -3.78
C ILE A 85 0.68 -7.31 -4.97
N ASN A 86 0.84 -7.81 -6.20
CA ASN A 86 0.85 -6.96 -7.38
C ASN A 86 -0.51 -6.30 -7.60
N GLU A 87 -1.61 -7.03 -7.43
CA GLU A 87 -2.96 -6.47 -7.52
C GLU A 87 -3.19 -5.37 -6.47
N ALA A 88 -2.72 -5.56 -5.24
CA ALA A 88 -2.84 -4.55 -4.18
C ALA A 88 -1.98 -3.31 -4.45
N LEU A 89 -0.74 -3.50 -4.93
CA LEU A 89 0.14 -2.40 -5.31
C LEU A 89 -0.39 -1.64 -6.52
N GLU A 90 -0.98 -2.33 -7.51
CA GLU A 90 -1.59 -1.71 -8.67
C GLU A 90 -2.77 -0.81 -8.29
N ARG A 91 -3.60 -1.24 -7.32
CA ARG A 91 -4.68 -0.38 -6.79
C ARG A 91 -4.14 0.90 -6.15
N ILE A 92 -3.06 0.80 -5.38
CA ILE A 92 -2.40 1.98 -4.78
C ILE A 92 -1.82 2.88 -5.87
N ASP A 93 -1.17 2.30 -6.87
CA ASP A 93 -0.57 3.05 -7.98
C ASP A 93 -1.65 3.77 -8.82
N GLN A 94 -2.80 3.12 -9.09
CA GLN A 94 -3.95 3.74 -9.74
C GLN A 94 -4.53 4.90 -8.93
N GLU A 95 -4.70 4.73 -7.62
CA GLU A 95 -5.17 5.80 -6.73
C GLU A 95 -4.19 6.98 -6.72
N MET A 96 -2.88 6.69 -6.65
CA MET A 96 -1.81 7.68 -6.66
C MET A 96 -1.80 8.49 -7.97
N LEU A 97 -2.00 7.84 -9.13
CA LEU A 97 -2.13 8.54 -10.42
C LEU A 97 -3.28 9.55 -10.43
N GLY A 98 -4.44 9.19 -9.87
CA GLY A 98 -5.59 10.09 -9.76
C GLY A 98 -5.32 11.29 -8.84
N VAL A 99 -4.60 11.06 -7.74
CA VAL A 99 -4.15 12.14 -6.82
C VAL A 99 -3.14 13.06 -7.51
N ASP A 100 -2.18 12.50 -8.26
CA ASP A 100 -1.15 13.27 -8.98
C ASP A 100 -1.74 14.17 -10.07
N ALA A 101 -2.73 13.65 -10.81
CA ALA A 101 -3.48 14.44 -11.79
C ALA A 101 -4.19 15.62 -11.11
N SER A 102 -4.90 15.34 -10.00
CA SER A 102 -5.63 16.37 -9.24
C SER A 102 -4.70 17.43 -8.63
N ILE A 103 -3.53 17.02 -8.13
CA ILE A 103 -2.48 17.94 -7.63
C ILE A 103 -1.98 18.84 -8.77
N SER A 104 -1.73 18.26 -9.94
CA SER A 104 -1.24 19.01 -11.10
C SER A 104 -2.25 20.07 -11.56
N GLU A 105 -3.53 19.71 -11.62
CA GLU A 105 -4.61 20.65 -11.92
C GLU A 105 -4.71 21.78 -10.87
N LEU A 106 -4.67 21.44 -9.57
CA LEU A 106 -4.72 22.44 -8.50
C LEU A 106 -3.52 23.38 -8.51
N LYS A 107 -2.32 22.89 -8.81
CA LYS A 107 -1.11 23.72 -8.95
C LYS A 107 -1.30 24.77 -10.05
N VAL A 108 -1.91 24.41 -11.18
CA VAL A 108 -2.25 25.37 -12.24
C VAL A 108 -3.28 26.38 -11.76
N LEU A 109 -4.32 25.95 -11.04
CA LEU A 109 -5.37 26.84 -10.54
C LEU A 109 -4.82 27.86 -9.53
N VAL A 110 -3.98 27.43 -8.58
CA VAL A 110 -3.33 28.30 -7.58
C VAL A 110 -2.53 29.42 -8.23
N LEU A 111 -1.89 29.15 -9.38
CA LEU A 111 -1.07 30.11 -10.12
C LEU A 111 -1.88 31.07 -11.00
N LYS A 112 -3.21 30.91 -11.09
CA LYS A 112 -4.03 31.82 -11.89
C LYS A 112 -3.98 33.25 -11.34
N ASN A 113 -3.82 34.19 -12.26
CA ASN A 113 -4.03 35.60 -11.98
C ASN A 113 -5.49 35.87 -11.65
N ASP A 114 -5.75 36.92 -10.87
CA ASP A 114 -7.08 37.29 -10.40
C ASP A 114 -8.12 37.44 -11.53
N ASN A 115 -7.70 37.94 -12.70
CA ASN A 115 -8.56 38.09 -13.88
C ASN A 115 -8.92 36.77 -14.58
N GLN A 116 -8.21 35.67 -14.28
CA GLN A 116 -8.44 34.33 -14.82
C GLN A 116 -9.23 33.44 -13.84
N MET A 117 -9.50 33.94 -12.64
CA MET A 117 -10.25 33.20 -11.62
C MET A 117 -11.74 33.25 -11.95
N PRO A 118 -12.45 32.11 -11.82
CA PRO A 118 -13.89 32.09 -12.03
C PRO A 118 -14.61 32.93 -10.98
N HIS A 119 -15.66 33.63 -11.40
CA HIS A 119 -16.59 34.29 -10.48
C HIS A 119 -17.48 33.24 -9.85
N ASN A 120 -17.24 32.93 -8.58
CA ASN A 120 -18.01 31.97 -7.81
C ASN A 120 -18.92 32.73 -6.85
N GLY A 121 -20.20 32.87 -7.22
CA GLY A 121 -21.23 33.48 -6.37
C GLY A 121 -22.24 34.34 -7.15
N PRO A 122 -23.23 34.94 -6.47
CA PRO A 122 -24.22 35.81 -7.10
C PRO A 122 -23.58 37.02 -7.79
N PRO A 123 -24.29 37.67 -8.74
CA PRO A 123 -23.85 38.92 -9.36
C PRO A 123 -23.51 39.99 -8.32
N LEU A 124 -22.42 40.74 -8.51
CA LEU A 124 -21.93 41.73 -7.52
C LEU A 124 -22.99 42.78 -7.13
N VAL A 125 -23.89 43.13 -8.04
CA VAL A 125 -24.99 44.10 -7.84
C VAL A 125 -26.13 43.57 -6.94
N GLU A 126 -26.18 42.25 -6.74
CA GLU A 126 -27.15 41.56 -5.89
C GLU A 126 -26.57 41.20 -4.52
N ARG A 127 -25.26 41.39 -4.34
CA ARG A 127 -24.57 41.02 -3.08
C ARG A 127 -24.86 42.00 -1.96
N ASN A 128 -24.76 41.48 -0.74
CA ASN A 128 -25.17 42.16 0.49
C ASN A 128 -26.70 42.35 0.62
N ARG A 129 -27.50 41.80 -0.30
CA ARG A 129 -28.96 41.69 -0.14
C ARG A 129 -29.28 40.43 0.64
N GLY A 130 -29.80 40.56 1.85
CA GLY A 130 -30.20 39.40 2.65
C GLY A 130 -29.21 39.04 3.75
N VAL A 131 -29.68 38.20 4.67
CA VAL A 131 -28.97 37.83 5.90
C VAL A 131 -27.79 36.89 5.65
N GLN A 132 -27.80 36.15 4.53
CA GLN A 132 -26.80 35.15 4.15
C GLN A 132 -25.68 35.68 3.24
N HIS A 133 -25.77 36.91 2.74
CA HIS A 133 -24.83 37.47 1.75
C HIS A 133 -23.79 38.42 2.34
N VAL A 134 -23.67 38.47 3.67
CA VAL A 134 -22.80 39.38 4.41
C VAL A 134 -21.75 38.58 5.17
N ILE A 135 -20.47 38.98 5.02
CA ILE A 135 -19.38 38.52 5.90
C ILE A 135 -19.22 39.61 6.96
N TYR A 136 -19.34 39.23 8.24
CA TYR A 136 -19.18 40.15 9.36
C TYR A 136 -17.77 40.02 9.94
N PRO A 137 -16.85 40.99 9.68
CA PRO A 137 -15.48 40.91 10.19
C PRO A 137 -15.42 40.98 11.73
N HIS A 138 -16.41 41.66 12.32
CA HIS A 138 -16.71 41.67 13.74
C HIS A 138 -18.21 41.40 13.87
N PRO A 139 -18.65 40.13 14.00
CA PRO A 139 -20.06 39.81 14.07
C PRO A 139 -20.66 40.52 15.28
N PRO A 140 -21.56 41.50 15.09
CA PRO A 140 -22.20 42.21 16.19
C PRO A 140 -23.35 41.38 16.78
N PHE A 141 -23.26 40.05 16.66
CA PHE A 141 -24.33 39.13 16.94
C PHE A 141 -24.12 38.42 18.27
N PRO A 142 -25.21 38.08 18.98
CA PRO A 142 -25.14 37.11 20.06
C PRO A 142 -24.65 35.75 19.53
N GLU A 143 -24.20 34.85 20.41
CA GLU A 143 -23.69 33.52 20.04
C GLU A 143 -24.68 32.71 19.19
N ASP A 144 -26.00 32.90 19.38
CA ASP A 144 -27.08 32.28 18.62
C ASP A 144 -28.01 33.33 17.97
N PRO A 145 -27.66 33.91 16.81
CA PRO A 145 -28.48 34.92 16.15
C PRO A 145 -29.76 34.32 15.53
N SER A 146 -30.91 34.95 15.79
CA SER A 146 -32.16 34.62 15.11
C SER A 146 -32.36 35.49 13.86
N PHE A 147 -32.23 34.89 12.68
CA PHE A 147 -32.31 35.62 11.40
C PHE A 147 -33.75 35.77 10.87
N GLU A 148 -34.63 34.81 11.15
CA GLU A 148 -36.00 34.78 10.60
C GLU A 148 -37.11 34.88 11.67
N HIS A 149 -36.82 34.45 12.91
CA HIS A 149 -37.86 34.17 13.92
C HIS A 149 -37.74 35.00 15.22
N GLY A 150 -36.93 36.07 15.27
CA GLY A 150 -36.79 36.96 16.45
C GLY A 150 -37.71 38.20 16.44
N THR A 151 -37.63 39.04 17.46
CA THR A 151 -38.20 40.41 17.40
C THR A 151 -37.31 41.34 16.54
N PRO A 152 -37.81 42.47 16.00
CA PRO A 152 -37.01 43.36 15.14
C PRO A 152 -35.72 43.90 15.77
N ARG A 153 -35.61 43.88 17.12
CA ARG A 153 -34.39 44.27 17.86
C ARG A 153 -33.39 43.12 18.01
N GLU A 154 -33.83 41.87 17.86
CA GLU A 154 -33.03 40.66 17.96
C GLU A 154 -32.63 40.11 16.58
N ARG A 155 -33.35 40.51 15.53
CA ARG A 155 -33.03 40.13 14.15
C ARG A 155 -31.85 40.92 13.64
N VAL A 156 -31.00 40.22 12.90
CA VAL A 156 -29.97 40.85 12.06
C VAL A 156 -30.66 41.65 10.96
N PRO A 157 -30.45 42.97 10.86
CA PRO A 157 -31.10 43.78 9.85
C PRO A 157 -30.59 43.39 8.45
N TYR A 158 -31.50 43.39 7.48
CA TYR A 158 -31.15 43.28 6.07
C TYR A 158 -30.24 44.44 5.68
N GLN A 159 -29.09 44.13 5.10
CA GLN A 159 -28.19 45.17 4.60
C GLN A 159 -28.59 45.63 3.19
N PRO A 160 -28.34 46.91 2.84
CA PRO A 160 -28.44 47.35 1.47
C PRO A 160 -27.36 46.66 0.63
N ALA A 161 -27.63 46.50 -0.67
CA ALA A 161 -26.61 46.04 -1.62
C ALA A 161 -25.40 46.97 -1.62
N TYR A 162 -24.23 46.48 -2.06
CA TYR A 162 -23.03 47.32 -2.19
C TYR A 162 -23.33 48.56 -3.04
N GLY A 163 -23.21 49.73 -2.40
CA GLY A 163 -23.64 51.02 -2.93
C GLY A 163 -22.58 51.67 -3.82
N THR A 164 -21.31 51.33 -3.61
CA THR A 164 -20.16 51.92 -4.32
C THR A 164 -19.42 50.90 -5.18
N GLN A 165 -18.67 51.38 -6.17
CA GLN A 165 -17.79 50.51 -6.97
C GLN A 165 -16.68 49.90 -6.12
N GLN A 166 -16.11 50.68 -5.19
CA GLN A 166 -15.06 50.22 -4.28
C GLN A 166 -15.51 49.02 -3.42
N GLU A 167 -16.73 49.05 -2.88
CA GLU A 167 -17.29 47.93 -2.10
C GLU A 167 -17.45 46.66 -2.95
N ARG A 168 -17.86 46.82 -4.22
CA ARG A 168 -18.01 45.70 -5.16
C ARG A 168 -16.66 45.12 -5.56
N ASP A 169 -15.66 45.96 -5.79
CA ASP A 169 -14.30 45.54 -6.13
C ASP A 169 -13.64 44.80 -4.96
N GLU A 170 -13.82 45.29 -3.73
CA GLU A 170 -13.31 44.62 -2.52
C GLU A 170 -14.03 43.29 -2.27
N ALA A 171 -15.34 43.21 -2.52
CA ALA A 171 -16.07 41.95 -2.44
C ALA A 171 -15.55 40.93 -3.48
N ALA A 172 -15.36 41.34 -4.73
CA ALA A 172 -14.80 40.49 -5.76
C ALA A 172 -13.36 40.06 -5.42
N ALA A 173 -12.55 40.96 -4.86
CA ALA A 173 -11.19 40.65 -4.40
C ALA A 173 -11.21 39.63 -3.25
N ARG A 174 -12.13 39.76 -2.29
CA ARG A 174 -12.32 38.78 -1.22
C ARG A 174 -12.66 37.39 -1.75
N ASP A 175 -13.57 37.28 -2.70
CA ASP A 175 -13.90 35.97 -3.29
C ASP A 175 -12.68 35.32 -3.91
N ARG A 176 -11.88 36.09 -4.66
CA ARG A 176 -10.65 35.59 -5.29
C ARG A 176 -9.66 35.11 -4.23
N ARG A 177 -9.46 35.89 -3.16
CA ARG A 177 -8.62 35.48 -2.03
C ARG A 177 -9.14 34.19 -1.37
N ALA A 178 -10.46 34.09 -1.12
CA ALA A 178 -11.08 32.91 -0.51
C ALA A 178 -10.98 31.67 -1.42
N GLN A 179 -11.23 31.83 -2.72
CA GLN A 179 -11.12 30.76 -3.70
C GLN A 179 -9.68 30.25 -3.81
N ARG A 180 -8.69 31.15 -3.83
CA ARG A 180 -7.27 30.79 -3.82
C ARG A 180 -6.88 30.07 -2.54
N ALA A 181 -7.35 30.55 -1.38
CA ALA A 181 -7.13 29.88 -0.10
C ALA A 181 -7.73 28.46 -0.08
N LEU A 182 -8.93 28.27 -0.66
CA LEU A 182 -9.55 26.95 -0.79
C LEU A 182 -8.73 26.03 -1.72
N TRP A 183 -8.21 26.53 -2.84
CA TRP A 183 -7.34 25.75 -3.72
C TRP A 183 -6.05 25.32 -3.01
N HIS A 184 -5.42 26.22 -2.25
CA HIS A 184 -4.27 25.87 -1.42
C HIS A 184 -4.59 24.81 -0.38
N ALA A 185 -5.71 24.94 0.34
CA ALA A 185 -6.12 23.97 1.34
C ALA A 185 -6.34 22.58 0.71
N LYS A 186 -7.04 22.52 -0.44
CA LYS A 186 -7.23 21.28 -1.20
C LYS A 186 -5.89 20.69 -1.66
N LEU A 187 -4.97 21.53 -2.14
CA LEU A 187 -3.65 21.09 -2.58
C LEU A 187 -2.87 20.45 -1.41
N CYS A 188 -2.83 21.10 -0.25
CA CYS A 188 -2.15 20.56 0.94
C CYS A 188 -2.74 19.20 1.37
N ILE A 189 -4.07 19.05 1.35
CA ILE A 189 -4.72 17.77 1.67
C ILE A 189 -4.33 16.67 0.68
N LEU A 190 -4.32 16.99 -0.63
CA LEU A 190 -3.94 16.01 -1.65
C LEU A 190 -2.46 15.64 -1.60
N GLU A 191 -1.57 16.60 -1.34
CA GLU A 191 -0.14 16.33 -1.14
C GLU A 191 0.10 15.45 0.09
N ALA A 192 -0.63 15.67 1.19
CA ALA A 192 -0.61 14.79 2.35
C ALA A 192 -1.10 13.37 2.00
N ARG A 193 -2.21 13.25 1.26
CA ARG A 193 -2.72 11.95 0.77
C ARG A 193 -1.71 11.25 -0.13
N GLN A 194 -1.04 11.97 -1.03
CA GLN A 194 0.00 11.42 -1.90
C GLN A 194 1.16 10.82 -1.07
N SER A 195 1.61 11.52 -0.02
CA SER A 195 2.62 11.01 0.90
C SER A 195 2.16 9.71 1.57
N ILE A 196 0.93 9.70 2.12
CA ILE A 196 0.35 8.52 2.77
C ILE A 196 0.31 7.32 1.81
N LEU A 197 -0.06 7.53 0.54
CA LEU A 197 -0.10 6.45 -0.45
C LEU A 197 1.29 5.91 -0.78
N LYS A 198 2.31 6.77 -0.91
CA LYS A 198 3.71 6.37 -1.11
C LYS A 198 4.23 5.54 0.06
N ASP A 199 3.94 5.96 1.28
CA ASP A 199 4.32 5.25 2.50
C ASP A 199 3.61 3.89 2.57
N LYS A 200 2.28 3.87 2.38
CA LYS A 200 1.46 2.65 2.36
C LYS A 200 1.97 1.63 1.34
N ARG A 201 2.31 2.07 0.12
CA ARG A 201 2.89 1.23 -0.93
C ARG A 201 4.19 0.57 -0.48
N SER A 202 5.09 1.37 0.08
CA SER A 202 6.43 0.94 0.48
C SER A 202 6.38 0.00 1.69
N GLU A 203 5.55 0.34 2.68
CA GLU A 203 5.33 -0.44 3.89
C GLU A 203 4.68 -1.80 3.58
N MET A 204 3.63 -1.81 2.75
CA MET A 204 2.97 -3.05 2.31
C MET A 204 3.97 -3.98 1.64
N MET A 205 4.74 -3.47 0.68
CA MET A 205 5.75 -4.25 -0.05
C MET A 205 6.81 -4.82 0.89
N SER A 206 7.33 -4.01 1.81
CA SER A 206 8.37 -4.42 2.75
C SER A 206 7.86 -5.46 3.75
N LYS A 207 6.77 -5.17 4.48
CA LYS A 207 6.26 -6.04 5.55
C LYS A 207 5.75 -7.38 5.01
N MET A 208 5.02 -7.36 3.89
CA MET A 208 4.50 -8.62 3.32
C MET A 208 5.62 -9.52 2.79
N ARG A 209 6.68 -8.94 2.22
CA ARG A 209 7.85 -9.74 1.77
C ARG A 209 8.60 -10.36 2.93
N VAL A 210 8.74 -9.66 4.05
CA VAL A 210 9.36 -10.21 5.26
C VAL A 210 8.57 -11.43 5.74
N GLU A 211 7.25 -11.31 5.86
CA GLU A 211 6.39 -12.42 6.26
C GLU A 211 6.43 -13.58 5.27
N PHE A 212 6.43 -13.28 3.97
CA PHE A 212 6.51 -14.31 2.93
C PHE A 212 7.84 -15.07 2.96
N ASN A 213 8.96 -14.37 3.12
CA ASN A 213 10.27 -15.00 3.26
C ASN A 213 10.34 -15.87 4.51
N ARG A 214 9.78 -15.39 5.62
CA ARG A 214 9.69 -16.18 6.86
C ARG A 214 8.95 -17.50 6.63
N ILE A 215 7.81 -17.49 5.93
CA ILE A 215 7.06 -18.72 5.58
C ILE A 215 7.91 -19.69 4.74
N MET A 216 8.79 -19.18 3.88
CA MET A 216 9.67 -20.01 3.03
C MET A 216 10.84 -20.62 3.79
N GLU A 217 11.35 -19.92 4.80
CA GLU A 217 12.57 -20.25 5.55
C GLU A 217 12.29 -20.98 6.88
N GLU A 218 11.09 -20.89 7.44
CA GLU A 218 10.75 -21.56 8.69
C GLU A 218 10.40 -23.05 8.50
N PRO A 219 10.78 -23.92 9.47
CA PRO A 219 10.41 -25.33 9.45
C PRO A 219 8.88 -25.53 9.48
N SER A 220 8.33 -26.21 8.47
CA SER A 220 6.89 -26.40 8.33
C SER A 220 6.53 -27.63 7.50
N ASP A 221 5.31 -28.14 7.71
CA ASP A 221 4.72 -29.24 6.92
C ASP A 221 4.22 -28.80 5.54
N LEU A 222 4.54 -27.56 5.11
CA LEU A 222 4.18 -27.09 3.78
C LEU A 222 4.82 -28.00 2.72
N GLY A 223 3.98 -28.53 1.84
CA GLY A 223 4.37 -29.49 0.81
C GLY A 223 4.48 -30.94 1.28
N ALA A 224 4.20 -31.26 2.55
CA ALA A 224 4.09 -32.63 3.05
C ALA A 224 2.64 -33.18 3.05
N GLY A 225 1.64 -32.32 2.83
CA GLY A 225 0.22 -32.68 2.84
C GLY A 225 -0.65 -31.89 1.85
N TYR A 226 -1.98 -32.01 2.01
CA TYR A 226 -2.96 -31.30 1.19
C TYR A 226 -3.29 -29.93 1.80
N ALA A 227 -3.10 -28.86 1.03
CA ALA A 227 -3.41 -27.50 1.45
C ALA A 227 -3.87 -26.64 0.26
N ALA A 228 -4.68 -25.62 0.56
CA ALA A 228 -5.01 -24.56 -0.38
C ALA A 228 -3.95 -23.46 -0.25
N TYR A 229 -3.29 -23.12 -1.37
CA TYR A 229 -2.19 -22.16 -1.40
C TYR A 229 -2.60 -20.77 -1.91
N GLU A 230 -3.89 -20.61 -2.22
CA GLU A 230 -4.43 -19.35 -2.70
C GLU A 230 -4.57 -18.37 -1.53
N PHE A 231 -3.90 -17.23 -1.65
CA PHE A 231 -4.14 -16.12 -0.76
C PHE A 231 -5.52 -15.52 -1.03
N PRO A 232 -6.27 -15.11 0.01
CA PRO A 232 -7.54 -14.42 -0.18
C PRO A 232 -7.31 -13.06 -0.84
N PRO A 233 -8.32 -12.53 -1.57
CA PRO A 233 -8.23 -11.20 -2.14
C PRO A 233 -8.09 -10.16 -1.02
N LEU A 234 -7.16 -9.22 -1.20
CA LEU A 234 -7.00 -8.09 -0.28
C LEU A 234 -8.11 -7.06 -0.59
N ALA A 235 -9.02 -6.83 0.36
CA ALA A 235 -10.10 -5.85 0.26
C ALA A 235 -9.59 -4.42 0.06
#